data_AF-A0A8T5F276-F1
#
_entry.id   AF-A0A8T5F276-F1
#
_cell.length_a   1.000
_cell.length_b   1.000
_cell.length_c   1.000
_cell.angle_alpha   90.00
_cell.angle_beta   90.00
_cell.angle_gamma   90.00
#
_symmetry.space_group_name_H-M   'P 1'
#
loop_
_entity.id
_entity.type
_entity.pdbx_description
1 polymer ?
#
loop_
_entity_poly.entity_id
_entity_poly.type
_entity_poly.pdbx_seq_one_letter_code
_entity_poly.pdbx_strand_id
1 'polypeptide(L)' 'MKIKELRSKKREELEEQLAQANKELIKLNTQVATGTTLKSPGLVKKTKKTIARILTLLNQKEGSKKDE' A
#
# COMPACT_ATOMS: atom_id res chain seq x y z
N MET A 1 0.52 -2.56 -8.89
CA MET A 1 1.08 -3.74 -8.21
C MET A 1 0.24 -4.98 -8.48
N LYS A 2 0.90 -6.04 -8.95
CA LYS A 2 0.32 -7.39 -9.03
C LYS A 2 0.47 -8.07 -7.68
N ILE A 3 -0.55 -8.82 -7.25
CA ILE A 3 -0.55 -9.51 -5.94
C ILE A 3 0.55 -10.57 -5.85
N LYS A 4 0.93 -11.18 -6.98
CA LYS A 4 1.99 -12.20 -7.05
C LYS A 4 3.34 -11.66 -6.58
N GLU A 5 3.72 -10.47 -7.00
CA GLU A 5 4.98 -9.82 -6.61
C GLU A 5 5.03 -9.50 -5.11
N LEU A 6 3.89 -9.10 -4.54
CA LEU A 6 3.78 -8.80 -3.10
C LEU A 6 3.83 -10.07 -2.24
N ARG A 7 3.35 -11.22 -2.74
CA ARG A 7 3.43 -12.49 -2.00
C ARG A 7 4.85 -13.00 -1.82
N SER A 8 5.71 -12.80 -2.83
CA SER A 8 7.11 -13.22 -2.84
C SER A 8 8.00 -12.41 -1.89
N LYS A 9 7.55 -11.25 -1.41
CA LYS A 9 8.32 -10.39 -0.51
C LYS A 9 8.31 -10.87 0.93
N LYS A 10 9.39 -10.55 1.66
CA LYS A 10 9.47 -10.73 3.12
C LYS A 10 8.55 -9.73 3.85
N ARG A 11 8.25 -10.04 5.12
CA ARG A 11 7.38 -9.19 5.95
C ARG A 11 7.95 -7.77 6.08
N GLU A 12 9.24 -7.65 6.37
CA GLU A 12 9.94 -6.38 6.51
C GLU A 12 9.86 -5.53 5.23
N GLU A 13 10.07 -6.14 4.06
CA GLU A 13 9.91 -5.44 2.78
C GLU A 13 8.47 -4.99 2.52
N LEU A 14 7.47 -5.75 2.98
CA LEU A 14 6.06 -5.38 2.86
C LEU A 14 5.72 -4.19 3.77
N GLU A 15 6.27 -4.15 4.97
CA GLU A 15 6.14 -3.03 5.91
C GLU A 15 6.83 -1.77 5.38
N GLU A 16 8.01 -1.91 4.78
CA GLU A 16 8.71 -0.80 4.13
C GLU A 16 7.92 -0.26 2.93
N GLN A 17 7.37 -1.14 2.09
CA GLN A 17 6.49 -0.75 0.99
C GLN A 17 5.20 -0.09 1.47
N LEU A 18 4.65 -0.55 2.60
CA LEU A 18 3.49 0.07 3.22
C LEU A 18 3.79 1.51 3.66
N ALA A 19 4.94 1.73 4.32
CA ALA A 19 5.37 3.05 4.73
C ALA A 19 5.56 3.98 3.52
N GLN A 20 6.16 3.48 2.44
CA GLN A 20 6.34 4.25 1.21
C GLN A 20 5.00 4.61 0.55
N ALA A 21 4.07 3.66 0.44
CA ALA A 21 2.75 3.89 -0.14
C ALA A 21 1.92 4.87 0.69
N ASN A 22 2.06 4.88 2.03
CA ASN A 22 1.43 5.87 2.90
C ASN A 22 2.00 7.27 2.69
N LYS A 23 3.33 7.41 2.57
CA LYS A 23 3.96 8.70 2.24
C LYS A 23 3.46 9.24 0.90
N GLU A 24 3.33 8.38 -0.10
CA GLU A 24 2.78 8.74 -1.42
C GLU A 24 1.32 9.17 -1.30
N LEU A 25 0.51 8.46 -0.51
CA LEU A 25 -0.89 8.84 -0.27
C LEU A 25 -1.00 10.21 0.40
N ILE A 26 -0.14 10.53 1.37
CA ILE A 26 -0.10 11.85 2.02
C ILE A 26 0.21 12.93 0.99
N LYS A 27 1.24 12.73 0.15
CA LYS A 27 1.58 13.68 -0.93
C LYS A 27 0.43 13.88 -1.91
N LEU A 28 -0.30 12.82 -2.24
CA LEU A 28 -1.47 12.94 -3.11
C LEU A 28 -2.61 13.69 -2.42
N ASN A 29 -2.87 13.42 -1.15
CA ASN A 29 -3.89 14.13 -0.39
C ASN A 29 -3.55 15.60 -0.21
N THR A 30 -2.27 15.96 -0.01
CA THR A 30 -1.87 17.37 0.04
C THR A 30 -2.07 18.06 -1.31
N GLN A 31 -1.73 17.40 -2.43
CA GLN A 31 -2.01 17.92 -3.77
C GLN A 31 -3.52 18.12 -4.04
N VAL A 32 -4.35 17.19 -3.56
CA VAL A 32 -5.82 17.34 -3.60
C VAL A 32 -6.24 18.57 -2.79
N ALA A 33 -5.71 18.72 -1.57
CA ALA A 33 -6.09 19.79 -0.65
C ALA A 33 -5.62 21.17 -1.13
N THR A 34 -4.48 21.27 -1.81
CA THR A 34 -3.97 22.52 -2.40
C THR A 34 -4.70 22.91 -3.69
N GLY A 35 -5.69 22.12 -4.13
CA GLY A 35 -6.43 22.37 -5.37
C GLY A 35 -5.58 22.20 -6.64
N THR A 36 -4.41 21.56 -6.52
CA THR A 36 -3.53 21.32 -7.66
C THR A 36 -4.19 20.30 -8.57
N THR A 37 -4.35 20.63 -9.86
CA THR A 37 -4.98 19.74 -10.84
C THR A 37 -4.25 18.41 -10.90
N LEU A 38 -4.85 17.38 -10.30
CA LEU A 38 -4.29 16.04 -10.32
C LEU A 38 -4.38 15.50 -11.74
N LYS A 39 -3.22 15.19 -12.33
CA LYS A 39 -3.15 14.57 -13.66
C LYS A 39 -3.89 13.23 -13.72
N SER A 40 -4.12 12.57 -12.58
CA SER A 40 -4.87 11.32 -12.53
C SER A 40 -5.62 11.16 -11.20
N PRO A 41 -6.93 11.49 -11.14
CA PRO A 41 -7.73 11.34 -9.93
C PRO A 41 -7.85 9.87 -9.47
N GLY A 42 -7.65 8.91 -10.38
CA GLY A 42 -7.63 7.48 -10.07
C GLY A 42 -6.41 7.02 -9.26
N LEU A 43 -5.36 7.84 -9.15
CA LEU A 43 -4.12 7.47 -8.47
C LEU A 43 -4.35 7.27 -6.96
N VAL A 44 -5.10 8.16 -6.31
CA VAL A 44 -5.45 8.05 -4.89
C VAL A 44 -6.14 6.72 -4.59
N LYS A 45 -7.13 6.35 -5.41
CA LYS A 45 -7.85 5.07 -5.28
C LYS A 45 -6.91 3.87 -5.48
N LYS A 46 -5.98 3.95 -6.44
CA LYS A 46 -4.99 2.92 -6.72
C LYS A 46 -3.99 2.74 -5.57
N THR A 47 -3.53 3.83 -4.97
CA THR A 47 -2.62 3.82 -3.81
C THR A 47 -3.31 3.22 -2.59
N LYS A 48 -4.55 3.64 -2.28
CA LYS A 48 -5.36 3.03 -1.21
C LYS A 48 -5.57 1.52 -1.40
N LYS A 49 -5.89 1.09 -2.63
CA LYS A 49 -6.04 -0.34 -2.94
C LYS A 49 -4.74 -1.13 -2.81
N THR A 50 -3.60 -0.47 -3.06
CA THR A 50 -2.28 -1.07 -2.88
C THR A 50 -1.95 -1.27 -1.40
N ILE A 51 -2.19 -0.26 -0.57
CA ILE A 51 -2.06 -0.33 0.90
C ILE A 51 -2.92 -1.49 1.46
N ALA A 52 -4.20 -1.56 1.08
CA ALA A 52 -5.10 -2.62 1.55
C ALA A 52 -4.60 -4.03 1.19
N ARG A 53 -4.03 -4.20 -0.01
CA ARG A 53 -3.45 -5.48 -0.44
C ARG A 53 -2.22 -5.86 0.39
N ILE A 54 -1.35 -4.91 0.70
CA ILE A 54 -0.16 -5.15 1.52
C ILE A 54 -0.58 -5.56 2.94
N LEU A 55 -1.52 -4.83 3.55
CA LEU A 55 -2.06 -5.16 4.88
C LEU A 55 -2.69 -6.56 4.91
N THR A 56 -3.45 -6.91 3.87
CA THR A 56 -4.04 -8.25 3.74
C THR A 56 -2.96 -9.34 3.73
N LEU A 57 -1.87 -9.12 2.98
CA LEU A 57 -0.76 -10.08 2.90
C LEU A 57 0.04 -10.18 4.21
N LEU A 58 0.23 -9.06 4.91
CA LEU A 58 0.84 -9.05 6.24
C LEU A 58 0.01 -9.88 7.23
N ASN A 59 -1.31 -9.69 7.25
CA ASN A 59 -2.21 -10.49 8.09
C ASN A 59 -2.18 -11.97 7.71
N GLN A 60 -2.17 -12.30 6.41
CA GLN A 60 -2.07 -13.70 5.95
C GLN A 60 -0.77 -14.37 6.42
N LYS A 61 0.36 -13.65 6.40
CA LYS A 61 1.66 -14.14 6.88
C LYS A 61 1.74 -14.20 8.41
N GLU A 62 0.96 -13.40 9.12
CA GLU A 62 0.90 -13.41 10.58
C GLU A 62 0.04 -14.54 11.12
N GLY A 63 -1.13 -14.79 10.52
CA GLY A 63 -2.00 -15.90 10.88
C GLY A 63 -1.30 -17.25 10.72
N SER A 64 -0.49 -17.42 9.66
CA SER A 64 0.27 -18.66 9.43
C SER A 64 1.44 -18.89 10.40
N LYS A 65 1.82 -17.90 11.22
CA LYS A 65 2.83 -18.06 12.28
C LYS A 65 2.25 -18.37 13.66
N LYS A 66 0.92 -18.29 13.84
CA LYS A 66 0.26 -18.51 15.14
C LYS A 66 -0.24 -19.95 15.33
N ASP A 67 -0.15 -20.79 14.30
CA ASP A 67 -0.60 -22.19 14.30
C ASP A 67 0.55 -23.22 14.45
N GLU A 68 1.76 -22.80 14.85
CA GLU A 68 2.94 -23.65 15.12
C GLU A 68 3.46 -23.41 16.54
#